data_AF-A0A4S4DYZ5-F1
#
_entry.id   AF-A0A4S4DYZ5-F1
#
_cell.length_a   1.000
_cell.length_b   1.000
_cell.length_c   1.000
_cell.angle_alpha   90.00
_cell.angle_beta   90.00
_cell.angle_gamma   90.00
#
_symmetry.space_group_name_H-M   'P 1'
#
loop_
_entity.id
_entity.type
_entity.pdbx_description
1 polymer ?
#
loop_
_entity_poly.entity_id
_entity_poly.type
_entity_poly.pdbx_seq_one_letter_code
_entity_poly.pdbx_strand_id
1 'polypeptide(L)'
;MVVPTFVAECGKCKNCRSGKTNLCLTYPLSASFTGLFPDGSSRMSTNGGQRLYHFLSCSTWSEYTVINIHYIVKIGPRIALPHASFISCGFSTGFGATWKEAKVEKGSTVAVLGLGAVGLGVRYLPLNYIYTYLNESNLENCEPAFLSMIVQLNSYFLLLFDGGGGCVRDQGVGIAILLGAGTHISAEINFMPLLSGRAMKYSVFGGIKVQSDLPVIVGKCINKEIDNMDELLTHEVQLEDISSVFEVLKKPDGVKVLINF
;
A
#
# COMPACT_ATOMS: atom_id res chain seq x y z
N MET A 1 -12.71 13.19 -12.41
CA MET A 1 -12.72 12.62 -11.05
C MET A 1 -11.34 12.81 -10.43
N VAL A 2 -11.24 12.75 -9.11
CA VAL A 2 -9.95 12.86 -8.40
C VAL A 2 -9.83 11.75 -7.37
N VAL A 3 -8.61 11.35 -7.03
CA VAL A 3 -8.32 10.39 -5.96
C VAL A 3 -7.33 11.03 -4.98
N PRO A 4 -7.68 11.14 -3.70
CA PRO A 4 -6.74 11.57 -2.68
C PRO A 4 -5.78 10.45 -2.29
N THR A 5 -4.55 10.80 -1.95
CA THR A 5 -3.48 9.88 -1.54
C THR A 5 -2.78 10.41 -0.30
N PHE A 6 -2.21 9.54 0.53
CA PHE A 6 -1.48 9.99 1.73
C PHE A 6 -0.01 10.34 1.44
N VAL A 7 0.50 9.98 0.26
CA VAL A 7 1.82 10.40 -0.25
C VAL A 7 1.62 11.63 -1.14
N ALA A 8 2.49 12.63 -1.00
CA ALA A 8 2.46 13.84 -1.81
C ALA A 8 3.49 13.81 -2.94
N GLU A 9 3.22 14.59 -4.00
CA GLU A 9 4.18 14.83 -5.07
C GLU A 9 4.17 16.31 -5.51
N CYS A 10 5.19 17.07 -5.10
CA CYS A 10 5.28 18.50 -5.44
C CYS A 10 5.97 18.78 -6.80
N GLY A 11 6.60 17.77 -7.41
CA GLY A 11 7.33 17.89 -8.69
C GLY A 11 8.62 18.73 -8.68
N LYS A 12 8.88 19.49 -7.61
CA LYS A 12 9.96 20.49 -7.57
C LYS A 12 11.09 20.18 -6.60
N CYS A 13 10.83 19.44 -5.51
CA CYS A 13 11.88 19.13 -4.53
C CYS A 13 12.92 18.13 -5.08
N LYS A 14 14.10 18.05 -4.45
CA LYS A 14 15.19 17.15 -4.91
C LYS A 14 14.73 15.69 -5.02
N ASN A 15 13.88 15.20 -4.12
CA ASN A 15 13.39 13.82 -4.15
C ASN A 15 12.43 13.59 -5.34
N CYS A 16 11.43 14.45 -5.54
CA CYS A 16 10.50 14.32 -6.66
C CYS A 16 11.24 14.30 -8.01
N ARG A 17 12.28 15.13 -8.16
CA ARG A 17 13.13 15.20 -9.37
C ARG A 17 14.16 14.07 -9.50
N SER A 18 14.46 13.35 -8.43
CA SER A 18 15.55 12.37 -8.42
C SER A 18 15.28 11.09 -9.21
N GLY A 19 14.00 10.71 -9.34
CA GLY A 19 13.63 9.39 -9.87
C GLY A 19 13.93 8.21 -8.94
N LYS A 20 14.46 8.44 -7.73
CA LYS A 20 14.95 7.39 -6.81
C LYS A 20 14.00 7.07 -5.65
N THR A 21 12.99 7.90 -5.41
CA THR A 21 12.02 7.73 -4.32
C THR A 21 10.70 8.41 -4.69
N ASN A 22 9.60 7.96 -4.09
CA ASN A 22 8.29 8.62 -4.14
C ASN A 22 8.04 9.57 -2.95
N LEU A 23 8.98 9.70 -2.00
CA LEU A 23 8.80 10.55 -0.82
C LEU A 23 9.13 12.02 -1.11
N CYS A 24 8.14 12.89 -0.95
CA CYS A 24 8.31 14.32 -1.08
C CYS A 24 9.03 14.94 0.13
N LEU A 25 9.95 15.87 -0.10
CA LEU A 25 10.60 16.63 0.99
C LEU A 25 9.83 17.87 1.41
N THR A 26 9.09 18.47 0.47
CA THR A 26 8.24 19.64 0.78
C THR A 26 7.06 19.22 1.65
N TYR A 27 6.57 18.00 1.44
CA TYR A 27 5.43 17.42 2.12
C TYR A 27 5.83 16.03 2.63
N PRO A 28 6.69 15.97 3.67
CA PRO A 28 7.17 14.70 4.19
C PRO A 28 6.04 13.92 4.86
N LEU A 29 6.13 12.59 4.86
CA LEU A 29 5.13 11.71 5.47
C LEU A 29 4.88 12.06 6.95
N SER A 30 5.92 12.49 7.67
CA SER A 30 5.81 12.94 9.06
C SER A 30 4.87 14.13 9.25
N ALA A 31 4.78 15.04 8.27
CA ALA A 31 3.87 16.18 8.34
C ALA A 31 2.40 15.73 8.33
N SER A 32 2.08 14.66 7.60
CA SER A 32 0.72 14.11 7.55
C SER A 32 0.23 13.56 8.89
N PHE A 33 1.13 13.20 9.81
CA PHE A 33 0.78 12.75 11.17
C PHE A 33 0.50 13.90 12.15
N THR A 34 0.81 15.14 11.80
CA THR A 34 0.44 16.31 12.63
C THR A 34 -1.06 16.58 12.59
N GLY A 35 -1.74 16.10 11.55
CA GLY A 35 -3.15 16.37 11.27
C GLY A 35 -3.46 17.82 10.92
N LEU A 36 -2.45 18.62 10.56
CA LEU A 36 -2.57 20.03 10.21
C LEU A 36 -2.08 20.29 8.80
N PHE A 37 -2.57 21.38 8.21
CA PHE A 37 -2.07 21.92 6.96
C PHE A 37 -0.68 22.57 7.16
N PRO A 38 0.06 22.85 6.08
CA PRO A 38 1.38 23.49 6.16
C PRO A 38 1.40 24.85 6.88
N ASP A 39 0.26 25.53 6.98
CA ASP A 39 0.09 26.78 7.72
C ASP A 39 -0.19 26.58 9.22
N GLY A 40 -0.15 25.34 9.71
CA GLY A 40 -0.39 24.99 11.11
C GLY A 40 -1.87 24.98 11.52
N SER A 41 -2.80 25.11 10.57
CA SER A 41 -4.24 25.14 10.84
C SER A 41 -4.96 23.87 10.35
N SER A 42 -6.19 23.66 10.83
CA SER A 42 -7.08 22.62 10.32
C SER A 42 -8.15 23.22 9.41
N ARG A 43 -8.68 22.41 8.51
CA ARG A 43 -9.89 22.71 7.71
C ARG A 43 -11.16 22.05 8.25
N MET A 44 -11.07 21.38 9.40
CA MET A 44 -12.18 20.65 10.01
C MET A 44 -12.42 21.17 11.43
N SER A 45 -13.68 21.40 11.75
CA SER A 45 -14.14 21.77 13.08
C SER A 45 -15.56 21.25 13.31
N THR A 46 -15.93 21.05 14.57
CA THR A 46 -17.33 20.79 14.94
C THR A 46 -18.15 22.08 14.90
N ASN A 47 -19.48 21.98 14.94
CA ASN A 47 -20.38 23.14 15.04
C ASN A 47 -20.12 24.02 16.27
N GLY A 48 -19.53 23.45 17.32
CA GLY A 48 -19.10 24.19 18.53
C GLY A 48 -17.74 24.87 18.40
N GLY A 49 -17.14 24.88 17.21
CA GLY A 49 -15.81 25.48 16.96
C GLY A 49 -14.63 24.64 17.46
N GLN A 50 -14.87 23.43 17.97
CA GLN A 50 -13.79 22.54 18.36
C GLN A 50 -13.01 22.10 17.12
N ARG A 51 -11.70 22.30 17.13
CA ARG A 51 -10.81 21.86 16.05
C ARG A 51 -10.80 20.33 15.96
N LEU A 52 -11.01 19.82 14.76
CA LEU A 52 -10.75 18.42 14.40
C LEU A 52 -9.45 18.34 13.62
N TYR A 53 -8.71 17.25 13.75
CA TYR A 53 -7.45 17.04 13.03
C TYR A 53 -7.69 16.22 11.78
N HIS A 54 -6.90 16.50 10.75
CA HIS A 54 -6.88 15.70 9.54
C HIS A 54 -6.20 14.36 9.81
N PHE A 55 -6.61 13.33 9.08
CA PHE A 55 -5.93 12.03 9.11
C PHE A 55 -5.29 11.73 7.76
N LEU A 56 -3.97 11.48 7.78
CA LEU A 56 -3.16 11.13 6.61
C LEU A 56 -3.35 12.07 5.40
N SER A 57 -3.61 13.35 5.66
CA SER A 57 -3.82 14.39 4.65
C SER A 57 -5.06 14.20 3.75
N CYS A 58 -5.92 13.21 4.00
CA CYS A 58 -7.11 12.93 3.18
C CYS A 58 -8.42 13.11 3.94
N SER A 59 -8.53 12.55 5.15
CA SER A 59 -9.74 12.63 6.00
C SER A 59 -11.04 12.24 5.27
N THR A 60 -11.05 11.10 4.58
CA THR A 60 -12.12 10.74 3.62
C THR A 60 -13.41 10.20 4.25
N TRP A 61 -13.52 10.19 5.58
CA TRP A 61 -14.74 9.82 6.30
C TRP A 61 -15.59 11.07 6.56
N SER A 62 -15.94 11.74 5.47
CA SER A 62 -16.75 12.95 5.45
C SER A 62 -17.27 13.18 4.04
N GLU A 63 -18.51 13.68 3.90
CA GLU A 63 -19.10 14.04 2.61
C GLU A 63 -18.24 15.05 1.85
N TYR A 64 -17.56 15.94 2.58
CA TYR A 64 -16.66 16.95 2.03
C TYR A 64 -15.35 16.98 2.80
N THR A 65 -14.24 17.09 2.07
CA THR A 65 -12.92 17.26 2.66
C THR A 65 -12.10 18.28 1.86
N VAL A 66 -11.21 18.98 2.55
CA VAL A 66 -10.26 19.91 1.93
C VAL A 66 -8.90 19.25 1.95
N ILE A 67 -8.31 19.09 0.77
CA ILE A 67 -7.04 18.39 0.59
C ILE A 67 -6.06 19.28 -0.17
N ASN A 68 -4.80 19.24 0.23
CA ASN A 68 -3.75 19.92 -0.51
C ASN A 68 -3.55 19.25 -1.88
N ILE A 69 -3.53 20.04 -2.96
CA ILE A 69 -3.44 19.55 -4.35
C ILE A 69 -2.29 18.56 -4.60
N HIS A 70 -1.20 18.65 -3.83
CA HIS A 70 -0.06 17.74 -3.97
C HIS A 70 -0.33 16.31 -3.49
N TYR A 71 -1.44 16.08 -2.78
CA TYR A 71 -1.95 14.79 -2.32
C TYR A 71 -3.14 14.30 -3.17
N ILE A 72 -3.38 14.91 -4.33
CA ILE A 72 -4.51 14.59 -5.20
C ILE A 72 -4.00 14.23 -6.59
N VAL A 73 -4.52 13.14 -7.15
CA VAL A 73 -4.37 12.83 -8.57
C VAL A 73 -5.69 13.06 -9.30
N LYS A 74 -5.63 13.65 -10.49
CA LYS A 74 -6.78 13.72 -11.39
C LYS A 74 -6.86 12.45 -12.22
N ILE A 75 -8.02 11.79 -12.19
CA ILE A 75 -8.31 10.59 -12.98
C ILE A 75 -9.51 10.80 -13.89
N GLY A 76 -9.49 10.11 -15.04
CA GLY A 76 -10.57 10.18 -16.02
C GLY A 76 -11.89 9.60 -15.48
N PRO A 77 -13.04 9.95 -16.07
CA PRO A 77 -14.36 9.47 -15.61
C PRO A 77 -14.66 8.01 -15.98
N ARG A 78 -13.73 7.31 -16.63
CA ARG A 78 -13.95 5.97 -17.19
C ARG A 78 -13.80 4.82 -16.18
N ILE A 79 -13.21 5.08 -15.02
CA ILE A 79 -13.10 4.10 -13.93
C ILE A 79 -14.23 4.34 -12.94
N ALA A 80 -14.81 3.28 -12.38
CA ALA A 80 -15.85 3.39 -11.37
C ALA A 80 -15.28 3.95 -10.06
N LEU A 81 -16.08 4.73 -9.31
CA LEU A 81 -15.68 5.31 -8.03
C LEU A 81 -15.22 4.26 -7.01
N PRO A 82 -15.91 3.11 -6.84
CA PRO A 82 -15.44 2.06 -5.92
C PRO A 82 -14.05 1.53 -6.25
N HIS A 83 -13.76 1.29 -7.54
CA HIS A 83 -12.42 0.87 -8.00
C HIS A 83 -11.38 1.97 -7.77
N ALA A 84 -11.72 3.22 -8.09
CA ALA A 84 -10.87 4.38 -7.81
C ALA A 84 -10.55 4.52 -6.30
N SER A 85 -11.49 4.19 -5.42
CA SER A 85 -11.29 4.18 -3.97
C SER A 85 -10.30 3.08 -3.54
N PHE A 86 -10.29 1.94 -4.24
CA PHE A 86 -9.45 0.79 -3.90
C PHE A 86 -7.99 1.02 -4.29
N ILE A 87 -7.74 1.61 -5.46
CA ILE A 87 -6.38 1.97 -5.92
C ILE A 87 -5.75 3.10 -5.12
N SER A 88 -6.50 3.82 -4.28
CA SER A 88 -5.99 4.99 -3.56
C SER A 88 -4.96 4.67 -2.45
N CYS A 89 -4.92 3.41 -1.98
CA CYS A 89 -4.07 2.99 -0.86
C CYS A 89 -3.56 1.56 -1.05
N GLY A 90 -4.12 0.58 -0.33
CA GLY A 90 -3.54 -0.75 -0.17
C GLY A 90 -3.21 -1.49 -1.48
N PHE A 91 -4.13 -1.45 -2.45
CA PHE A 91 -3.90 -2.10 -3.74
C PHE A 91 -2.65 -1.57 -4.46
N SER A 92 -2.55 -0.24 -4.59
CA SER A 92 -1.40 0.40 -5.24
C SER A 92 -0.10 0.18 -4.47
N THR A 93 -0.16 0.02 -3.14
CA THR A 93 1.00 -0.39 -2.35
C THR A 93 1.53 -1.76 -2.78
N GLY A 94 0.65 -2.77 -2.86
CA GLY A 94 1.03 -4.12 -3.28
C GLY A 94 1.50 -4.18 -4.74
N PHE A 95 0.72 -3.59 -5.64
CA PHE A 95 1.02 -3.53 -7.08
C PHE A 95 2.31 -2.73 -7.36
N GLY A 96 2.51 -1.63 -6.64
CA GLY A 96 3.73 -0.84 -6.74
C GLY A 96 4.95 -1.57 -6.22
N ALA A 97 4.82 -2.31 -5.12
CA ALA A 97 5.94 -3.06 -4.56
C ALA A 97 6.52 -4.06 -5.56
N THR A 98 5.67 -4.72 -6.33
CA THR A 98 6.13 -5.63 -7.38
C THR A 98 6.69 -4.89 -8.59
N TRP A 99 6.02 -3.83 -9.04
CA TRP A 99 6.38 -3.12 -10.26
C TRP A 99 7.58 -2.18 -10.12
N LYS A 100 7.62 -1.37 -9.06
CA LYS A 100 8.58 -0.28 -8.87
C LYS A 100 9.77 -0.69 -8.00
N GLU A 101 9.50 -1.44 -6.93
CA GLU A 101 10.49 -1.68 -5.87
C GLU A 101 11.27 -2.99 -6.09
N ALA A 102 10.55 -4.09 -6.29
CA ALA A 102 11.11 -5.40 -6.61
C ALA A 102 11.44 -5.52 -8.11
N LYS A 103 10.67 -4.85 -8.97
CA LYS A 103 10.77 -4.98 -10.44
C LYS A 103 10.71 -6.44 -10.88
N VAL A 104 9.69 -7.14 -10.38
CA VAL A 104 9.51 -8.59 -10.55
C VAL A 104 9.56 -8.99 -12.03
N GLU A 105 10.50 -9.86 -12.37
CA GLU A 105 10.71 -10.37 -13.73
C GLU A 105 9.89 -11.64 -14.00
N LYS A 106 9.56 -11.89 -15.27
CA LYS A 106 8.80 -13.07 -15.66
C LYS A 106 9.54 -14.35 -15.26
N GLY A 107 8.81 -15.31 -14.71
CA GLY A 107 9.35 -16.62 -14.30
C GLY A 107 9.86 -16.68 -12.86
N SER A 108 9.81 -15.56 -12.15
CA SER A 108 10.25 -15.53 -10.76
C SER A 108 9.18 -16.01 -9.79
N THR A 109 9.63 -16.54 -8.66
CA THR A 109 8.77 -16.97 -7.55
C THR A 109 8.55 -15.80 -6.60
N VAL A 110 7.29 -15.57 -6.25
CA VAL A 110 6.89 -14.50 -5.35
C VAL A 110 6.18 -15.11 -4.15
N ALA A 111 6.72 -14.85 -2.96
CA ALA A 111 6.10 -15.25 -1.71
C ALA A 111 5.40 -14.05 -1.06
N VAL A 112 4.11 -14.19 -0.77
CA VAL A 112 3.29 -13.12 -0.18
C VAL A 112 2.75 -13.59 1.17
N LEU A 113 3.06 -12.82 2.21
CA LEU A 113 2.43 -12.94 3.51
C LEU A 113 1.28 -11.95 3.61
N GLY A 114 0.09 -12.45 3.98
CA GLY A 114 -1.15 -11.67 4.11
C GLY A 114 -1.89 -11.45 2.80
N LEU A 115 -3.17 -11.83 2.75
CA LEU A 115 -4.03 -11.77 1.54
C LEU A 115 -5.11 -10.68 1.60
N GLY A 116 -4.88 -9.62 2.38
CA GLY A 116 -5.73 -8.43 2.35
C GLY A 116 -5.55 -7.59 1.09
N ALA A 117 -6.12 -6.38 1.07
CA ALA A 117 -6.08 -5.48 -0.10
C ALA A 117 -4.65 -5.23 -0.65
N VAL A 118 -3.63 -5.17 0.22
CA VAL A 118 -2.23 -5.02 -0.17
C VAL A 118 -1.71 -6.29 -0.85
N GLY A 119 -1.85 -7.46 -0.22
CA GLY A 119 -1.40 -8.74 -0.77
C GLY A 119 -2.09 -9.07 -2.10
N LEU A 120 -3.36 -8.72 -2.24
CA LEU A 120 -4.08 -8.86 -3.51
C LEU A 120 -3.50 -7.98 -4.61
N GLY A 121 -3.05 -6.76 -4.30
CA GLY A 121 -2.36 -5.89 -5.27
C GLY A 121 -1.11 -6.53 -5.88
N VAL A 122 -0.44 -7.41 -5.14
CA VAL A 122 0.75 -8.17 -5.61
C VAL A 122 0.38 -9.19 -6.71
N ARG A 123 -0.82 -9.78 -6.63
CA ARG A 123 -1.30 -10.83 -7.54
C ARG A 123 -1.52 -10.34 -8.98
N TYR A 124 -1.79 -9.05 -9.17
CA TYR A 124 -2.18 -8.49 -10.47
C TYR A 124 -1.01 -8.15 -11.42
N LEU A 125 0.15 -8.82 -11.28
CA LEU A 125 1.13 -8.83 -12.37
C LEU A 125 0.63 -9.76 -13.50
N PRO A 126 1.02 -9.52 -14.76
CA PRO A 126 0.54 -10.32 -15.90
C PRO A 126 0.77 -11.83 -15.71
N LEU A 127 -0.18 -12.66 -16.16
CA LEU A 127 -0.43 -14.10 -15.93
C LEU A 127 0.71 -15.15 -16.10
N ASN A 128 1.98 -14.85 -15.78
CA ASN A 128 3.10 -15.79 -15.93
C ASN A 128 4.08 -15.79 -14.74
N TYR A 129 3.60 -15.55 -13.52
CA TYR A 129 4.40 -15.58 -12.29
C TYR A 129 3.96 -16.73 -11.38
N ILE A 130 4.91 -17.31 -10.66
CA ILE A 130 4.63 -18.34 -9.66
C ILE A 130 4.40 -17.64 -8.33
N TYR A 131 3.15 -17.57 -7.91
CA TYR A 131 2.76 -17.04 -6.62
C TYR A 131 2.69 -18.16 -5.60
N THR A 132 3.46 -18.03 -4.52
CA THR A 132 3.30 -18.86 -3.32
C THR A 132 2.72 -17.98 -2.22
N TYR A 133 1.49 -18.28 -1.81
CA TYR A 133 0.86 -17.58 -0.71
C TYR A 133 1.24 -18.24 0.60
N LEU A 134 1.82 -17.45 1.48
CA LEU A 134 2.27 -17.90 2.77
C LEU A 134 1.22 -17.57 3.84
N ASN A 135 0.96 -18.53 4.72
CA ASN A 135 0.08 -18.47 5.87
C ASN A 135 0.78 -19.12 7.08
N GLU A 136 0.13 -19.12 8.24
CA GLU A 136 0.70 -19.70 9.47
C GLU A 136 1.14 -21.16 9.30
N SER A 137 0.46 -21.94 8.46
CA SER A 137 0.76 -23.37 8.28
C SER A 137 1.91 -23.66 7.32
N ASN A 138 2.38 -22.70 6.52
CA ASN A 138 3.53 -22.89 5.63
C ASN A 138 4.64 -21.85 5.85
N LEU A 139 4.47 -20.94 6.82
CA LEU A 139 5.47 -19.97 7.28
C LEU A 139 6.78 -20.65 7.68
N GLU A 140 6.73 -21.85 8.29
CA GLU A 140 7.91 -22.65 8.65
C GLU A 140 8.85 -23.00 7.47
N ASN A 141 8.35 -22.94 6.23
CA ASN A 141 9.14 -23.17 5.02
C ASN A 141 9.99 -21.95 4.62
N CYS A 142 9.81 -20.80 5.29
CA CYS A 142 10.59 -19.60 5.05
C CYS A 142 11.86 -19.60 5.87
N GLU A 143 12.84 -18.79 5.44
CA GLU A 143 14.09 -18.69 6.18
C GLU A 143 13.89 -18.06 7.58
N PRO A 144 14.42 -18.69 8.66
CA PRO A 144 14.20 -18.26 10.04
C PRO A 144 14.54 -16.79 10.33
N ALA A 145 15.52 -16.22 9.63
CA ALA A 145 15.94 -14.83 9.82
C ALA A 145 14.86 -13.82 9.39
N PHE A 146 14.20 -14.05 8.26
CA PHE A 146 13.10 -13.20 7.81
C PHE A 146 11.82 -13.45 8.61
N LEU A 147 11.58 -14.71 9.00
CA LEU A 147 10.47 -15.09 9.89
C LEU A 147 10.53 -14.40 11.25
N SER A 148 11.70 -14.38 11.88
CA SER A 148 11.89 -13.71 13.17
C SER A 148 11.50 -12.23 13.08
N MET A 149 11.92 -11.56 12.00
CA MET A 149 11.58 -10.16 11.78
C MET A 149 10.07 -9.95 11.54
N ILE A 150 9.40 -10.82 10.77
CA ILE A 150 7.94 -10.75 10.55
C ILE A 150 7.18 -10.83 11.87
N VAL A 151 7.53 -11.83 12.69
CA VAL A 151 6.91 -12.07 14.00
C VAL A 151 7.13 -10.87 14.91
N GLN A 152 8.36 -10.34 14.96
CA GLN A 152 8.69 -9.20 15.81
C GLN A 152 8.00 -7.91 15.37
N LEU A 153 7.95 -7.64 14.07
CA LEU A 153 7.27 -6.45 13.57
C LEU A 153 5.75 -6.57 13.69
N ASN A 154 5.19 -7.78 13.86
CA ASN A 154 3.77 -8.04 13.67
C ASN A 154 3.28 -7.45 12.32
N SER A 155 4.13 -7.59 11.30
CA SER A 155 3.88 -7.01 9.98
C SER A 155 3.22 -8.05 9.10
N TYR A 156 1.98 -7.76 8.71
CA TYR A 156 1.16 -8.67 7.91
C TYR A 156 1.60 -8.78 6.45
N PHE A 157 2.59 -8.00 5.99
CA PHE A 157 2.91 -7.93 4.56
C PHE A 157 4.42 -7.89 4.32
N LEU A 158 4.95 -9.02 3.86
CA LEU A 158 6.31 -9.15 3.35
C LEU A 158 6.28 -9.88 2.00
N LEU A 159 6.97 -9.30 1.01
CA LEU A 159 7.13 -9.86 -0.32
C LEU A 159 8.56 -10.37 -0.51
N LEU A 160 8.75 -11.66 -0.78
CA LEU A 160 10.07 -12.27 -1.03
C LEU A 160 10.15 -12.82 -2.46
N PHE A 161 11.31 -12.69 -3.12
CA PHE A 161 11.51 -13.07 -4.53
C PHE A 161 12.68 -14.04 -4.71
N ASP A 162 12.52 -15.13 -5.49
CA ASP A 162 13.65 -15.92 -6.03
C ASP A 162 13.32 -16.72 -7.31
N GLY A 163 14.30 -16.88 -8.19
CA GLY A 163 14.20 -17.50 -9.51
C GLY A 163 14.46 -19.01 -9.50
N GLY A 164 13.50 -19.76 -8.96
CA GLY A 164 13.55 -21.22 -8.86
C GLY A 164 12.56 -21.68 -7.80
N GLY A 165 11.82 -22.76 -8.03
CA GLY A 165 10.68 -23.14 -7.20
C GLY A 165 11.02 -23.41 -5.72
N GLY A 166 10.90 -22.40 -4.87
CA GLY A 166 11.02 -22.50 -3.42
C GLY A 166 11.06 -21.12 -2.74
N CYS A 167 10.49 -21.02 -1.53
CA CYS A 167 10.65 -19.83 -0.70
C CYS A 167 12.10 -19.71 -0.23
N VAL A 168 12.86 -18.81 -0.85
CA VAL A 168 14.15 -18.28 -0.34
C VAL A 168 15.20 -19.36 -0.10
N ARG A 169 15.54 -20.15 -1.13
CA ARG A 169 16.63 -21.14 -1.03
C ARG A 169 17.88 -20.79 -1.83
N ASP A 170 17.82 -19.89 -2.81
CA ASP A 170 19.01 -19.51 -3.54
C ASP A 170 19.72 -18.32 -2.86
N GLN A 171 21.05 -18.40 -2.80
CA GLN A 171 21.89 -17.34 -2.25
C GLN A 171 22.05 -16.22 -3.30
N GLY A 172 22.12 -14.97 -2.85
CA GLY A 172 22.64 -13.86 -3.68
C GLY A 172 21.64 -12.96 -4.43
N VAL A 173 20.39 -13.35 -4.67
CA VAL A 173 19.46 -12.54 -5.51
C VAL A 173 18.12 -12.19 -4.87
N GLY A 174 17.77 -12.82 -3.74
CA GLY A 174 16.48 -12.59 -3.11
C GLY A 174 16.30 -11.19 -2.51
N ILE A 175 15.11 -10.61 -2.68
CA ILE A 175 14.73 -9.31 -2.11
C ILE A 175 13.51 -9.47 -1.21
N ALA A 176 13.61 -8.93 -0.01
CA ALA A 176 12.51 -8.82 0.95
C ALA A 176 11.96 -7.38 0.98
N ILE A 177 10.67 -7.20 0.71
CA ILE A 177 10.00 -5.89 0.76
C ILE A 177 8.92 -5.88 1.84
N LEU A 178 9.11 -5.02 2.84
CA LEU A 178 8.15 -4.72 3.89
C LEU A 178 7.18 -3.64 3.41
N LEU A 179 5.87 -3.92 3.53
CA LEU A 179 4.79 -3.03 3.07
C LEU A 179 3.82 -2.60 4.19
N GLY A 180 3.84 -3.30 5.33
CA GLY A 180 2.96 -3.04 6.47
C GLY A 180 3.59 -2.14 7.53
N ALA A 181 2.75 -1.40 8.24
CA ALA A 181 3.12 -0.80 9.52
C ALA A 181 2.79 -1.81 10.62
N GLY A 182 3.82 -2.38 11.23
CA GLY A 182 3.71 -3.24 12.39
C GLY A 182 3.20 -2.50 13.64
N THR A 183 2.83 -3.24 14.67
CA THR A 183 2.59 -2.65 16.01
C THR A 183 3.89 -2.23 16.69
N HIS A 184 5.03 -2.71 16.18
CA HIS A 184 6.37 -2.38 16.66
C HIS A 184 7.08 -1.45 15.68
N ILE A 185 7.80 -0.46 16.22
CA ILE A 185 8.57 0.54 15.45
C ILE A 185 10.00 0.06 15.13
N SER A 186 10.40 -1.09 15.66
CA SER A 186 11.72 -1.68 15.51
C SER A 186 11.64 -3.20 15.61
N ALA A 187 12.55 -3.89 14.93
CA ALA A 187 12.79 -5.32 15.11
C ALA A 187 14.28 -5.61 15.03
N GLU A 188 14.68 -6.69 15.67
CA GLU A 188 15.99 -7.29 15.54
C GLU A 188 16.09 -8.02 14.20
N ILE A 189 17.20 -7.82 13.50
CA ILE A 189 17.46 -8.41 12.18
C ILE A 189 18.72 -9.23 12.26
N ASN A 190 18.63 -10.50 11.88
CA ASN A 190 19.81 -11.32 11.62
C ASN A 190 20.44 -10.89 10.30
N PHE A 191 21.69 -10.43 10.32
CA PHE A 191 22.40 -9.92 9.15
C PHE A 191 22.98 -11.00 8.23
N MET A 192 23.03 -12.27 8.65
CA MET A 192 23.58 -13.37 7.86
C MET A 192 22.97 -13.51 6.45
N PRO A 193 21.65 -13.37 6.25
CA PRO A 193 21.05 -13.37 4.91
C PRO A 193 21.45 -12.16 4.05
N LEU A 194 21.73 -11.01 4.67
CA LEU A 194 22.19 -9.83 3.93
C LEU A 194 23.66 -10.00 3.48
N LEU A 195 24.48 -10.62 4.33
CA LEU A 195 25.85 -11.00 3.99
C LEU A 195 25.91 -12.01 2.84
N SER A 196 24.89 -12.86 2.68
CA SER A 196 24.79 -13.79 1.55
C SER A 196 24.26 -13.15 0.25
N GLY A 197 24.24 -11.81 0.17
CA GLY A 197 23.92 -11.05 -1.04
C GLY A 197 22.45 -10.69 -1.21
N ARG A 198 21.58 -11.03 -0.25
CA ARG A 198 20.16 -10.66 -0.32
C ARG A 198 19.93 -9.22 0.12
N ALA A 199 18.82 -8.66 -0.34
CA ALA A 199 18.43 -7.30 -0.01
C ALA A 199 17.14 -7.27 0.83
N MET A 200 17.04 -6.24 1.67
CA MET A 200 15.82 -5.90 2.38
C MET A 200 15.48 -4.42 2.11
N LYS A 201 14.20 -4.15 1.90
CA LYS A 201 13.67 -2.79 1.71
C LYS A 201 12.36 -2.63 2.46
N TYR A 202 12.09 -1.39 2.86
CA TYR A 202 10.75 -0.96 3.26
C TYR A 202 10.20 -0.06 2.15
N SER A 203 8.95 -0.25 1.76
CA SER A 203 8.32 0.60 0.74
C SER A 203 7.07 1.28 1.26
N VAL A 204 7.01 2.60 1.01
CA VAL A 204 5.83 3.42 1.28
C VAL A 204 5.04 3.54 -0.01
N PHE A 205 3.75 3.19 0.05
CA PHE A 205 2.85 3.24 -1.11
C PHE A 205 3.39 2.48 -2.34
N GLY A 206 4.15 1.40 -2.10
CA GLY A 206 4.74 0.57 -3.15
C GLY A 206 5.74 1.31 -4.03
N GLY A 207 6.32 2.42 -3.57
CA GLY A 207 7.23 3.24 -4.38
C GLY A 207 6.55 3.98 -5.53
N ILE A 208 5.21 3.97 -5.58
CA ILE A 208 4.40 4.64 -6.60
C ILE A 208 4.52 6.15 -6.44
N LYS A 209 4.80 6.83 -7.56
CA LYS A 209 4.64 8.29 -7.68
C LYS A 209 3.20 8.62 -8.06
N VAL A 210 2.56 9.44 -7.25
CA VAL A 210 1.12 9.72 -7.35
C VAL A 210 0.73 10.31 -8.70
N GLN A 211 1.52 11.24 -9.24
CA GLN A 211 1.15 11.94 -10.48
C GLN A 211 1.51 11.15 -11.73
N SER A 212 2.63 10.40 -11.72
CA SER A 212 3.10 9.69 -12.91
C SER A 212 2.68 8.22 -12.99
N ASP A 213 2.65 7.52 -11.86
CA ASP A 213 2.46 6.06 -11.83
C ASP A 213 0.99 5.68 -11.56
N LEU A 214 0.27 6.41 -10.70
CA LEU A 214 -1.12 6.07 -10.37
C LEU A 214 -2.07 6.15 -11.58
N PRO A 215 -1.97 7.14 -12.50
CA PRO A 215 -2.74 7.12 -13.75
C PRO A 215 -2.45 5.92 -14.66
N VAL A 216 -1.25 5.34 -14.59
CA VAL A 216 -0.91 4.11 -15.32
C VAL A 216 -1.67 2.92 -14.75
N ILE A 217 -1.74 2.80 -13.42
CA ILE A 217 -2.54 1.77 -12.74
C ILE A 217 -4.03 1.92 -13.12
N VAL A 218 -4.56 3.14 -13.08
CA VAL A 218 -5.94 3.44 -13.54
C VAL A 218 -6.15 3.01 -14.99
N GLY A 219 -5.20 3.30 -15.87
CA GLY A 219 -5.24 2.88 -17.28
C GLY A 219 -5.33 1.37 -17.41
N LYS A 220 -4.56 0.63 -16.62
CA LYS A 220 -4.60 -0.84 -16.59
C LYS A 220 -5.94 -1.39 -16.13
N CYS A 221 -6.57 -0.76 -15.12
CA CYS A 221 -7.93 -1.11 -14.70
C CYS A 221 -8.95 -0.86 -15.83
N ILE A 222 -8.89 0.31 -16.48
CA ILE A 222 -9.80 0.66 -17.60
C ILE A 222 -9.64 -0.33 -18.78
N ASN A 223 -8.40 -0.73 -19.07
CA ASN A 223 -8.09 -1.67 -20.14
C ASN A 223 -8.35 -3.14 -19.77
N LYS A 224 -8.84 -3.42 -18.55
CA LYS A 224 -9.06 -4.77 -18.00
C LYS A 224 -7.78 -5.62 -17.94
N GLU A 225 -6.61 -4.99 -17.87
CA GLU A 225 -5.35 -5.68 -17.52
C GLU A 225 -5.32 -6.01 -16.02
N ILE A 226 -6.03 -5.22 -15.21
CA ILE A 226 -6.38 -5.50 -13.82
C ILE A 226 -7.89 -5.70 -13.82
N ASP A 227 -8.34 -6.95 -13.77
CA ASP A 227 -9.74 -7.35 -13.82
C ASP A 227 -10.27 -7.78 -12.44
N ASN A 228 -11.58 -8.07 -12.35
CA ASN A 228 -12.22 -8.63 -11.16
C ASN A 228 -12.04 -7.81 -9.86
N MET A 229 -11.83 -6.48 -9.97
CA MET A 229 -11.76 -5.59 -8.81
C MET A 229 -13.08 -5.56 -8.02
N ASP A 230 -14.21 -5.86 -8.68
CA ASP A 230 -15.51 -5.98 -8.05
C ASP A 230 -15.54 -7.08 -6.97
N GLU A 231 -14.82 -8.18 -7.18
CA GLU A 231 -14.73 -9.28 -6.21
C GLU A 231 -13.99 -8.87 -4.92
N LEU A 232 -13.23 -7.77 -4.98
CA LEU A 232 -12.44 -7.27 -3.85
C LEU A 232 -13.24 -6.29 -2.98
N LEU A 233 -14.40 -5.81 -3.46
CA LEU A 233 -15.35 -4.99 -2.71
C LEU A 233 -16.29 -5.93 -1.94
N THR A 234 -15.93 -6.26 -0.70
CA THR A 234 -16.63 -7.34 0.01
C THR A 234 -17.87 -6.88 0.76
N HIS A 235 -17.91 -5.62 1.17
CA HIS A 235 -19.03 -5.06 1.92
C HIS A 235 -19.28 -3.60 1.53
N GLU A 236 -20.53 -3.16 1.71
CA GLU A 236 -20.91 -1.75 1.63
C GLU A 236 -21.65 -1.34 2.90
N VAL A 237 -21.37 -0.13 3.37
CA VAL A 237 -22.06 0.48 4.51
C VAL A 237 -22.39 1.94 4.19
N GLN A 238 -23.36 2.50 4.88
CA GLN A 238 -23.60 3.94 4.88
C GLN A 238 -22.72 4.62 5.94
N LEU A 239 -22.39 5.90 5.74
CA LEU A 239 -21.56 6.67 6.66
C LEU A 239 -22.16 6.72 8.08
N GLU A 240 -23.49 6.75 8.20
CA GLU A 240 -24.19 6.76 9.50
C GLU A 240 -23.90 5.50 10.31
N ASP A 241 -23.65 4.38 9.62
CA ASP A 241 -23.39 3.06 10.20
C ASP A 241 -21.89 2.73 10.27
N ILE A 242 -21.01 3.73 10.18
CA ILE A 242 -19.55 3.53 10.09
C ILE A 242 -18.95 2.76 11.27
N SER A 243 -19.59 2.78 12.44
CA SER A 243 -19.16 2.00 13.60
C SER A 243 -19.19 0.49 13.33
N SER A 244 -20.11 0.01 12.47
CA SER A 244 -20.21 -1.40 12.09
C SER A 244 -19.00 -1.88 11.26
N VAL A 245 -18.32 -0.97 10.56
CA VAL A 245 -17.13 -1.28 9.74
C VAL A 245 -16.04 -1.95 10.56
N PHE A 246 -15.86 -1.54 11.82
CA PHE A 246 -14.84 -2.12 12.69
C PHE A 246 -15.10 -3.59 13.03
N GLU A 247 -16.36 -4.01 13.11
CA GLU A 247 -16.70 -5.42 13.30
C GLU A 247 -16.59 -6.20 11.99
N VAL A 248 -16.94 -5.60 10.86
CA VAL A 248 -16.74 -6.21 9.54
C VAL A 248 -15.27 -6.47 9.25
N LEU A 249 -14.38 -5.50 9.55
CA LEU A 249 -12.94 -5.63 9.31
C LEU A 249 -12.25 -6.67 10.20
N LYS A 250 -12.88 -7.11 11.29
CA LYS A 250 -12.38 -8.23 12.11
C LYS A 250 -12.68 -9.59 11.47
N LYS A 251 -13.59 -9.66 10.51
CA LYS A 251 -13.96 -10.91 9.85
C LYS A 251 -12.94 -11.26 8.76
N PRO A 252 -12.63 -12.55 8.56
CA PRO A 252 -11.62 -12.98 7.57
C PRO A 252 -11.95 -12.64 6.11
N ASP A 253 -13.22 -12.42 5.78
CA ASP A 253 -13.74 -12.06 4.46
C ASP A 253 -13.79 -10.53 4.21
N GLY A 254 -13.43 -9.72 5.20
CA GLY A 254 -13.38 -8.27 5.10
C GLY A 254 -12.13 -7.76 4.37
N VAL A 255 -12.11 -7.74 3.03
CA VAL A 255 -10.99 -7.18 2.25
C VAL A 255 -11.09 -5.66 2.08
N LYS A 256 -12.26 -5.18 1.63
CA LYS A 256 -12.54 -3.75 1.45
C LYS A 256 -14.02 -3.50 1.73
N VAL A 257 -14.28 -2.53 2.59
CA VAL A 257 -15.61 -2.00 2.84
C VAL A 257 -15.74 -0.67 2.09
N LEU A 258 -16.75 -0.55 1.24
CA LEU A 258 -17.14 0.71 0.62
C LEU A 258 -18.03 1.48 1.59
N ILE A 259 -17.75 2.76 1.78
CA ILE A 259 -18.58 3.66 2.60
C ILE A 259 -19.30 4.60 1.64
N ASN A 260 -20.62 4.53 1.66
CA ASN A 260 -21.52 5.36 0.89
C ASN A 260 -21.99 6.57 1.73
N PHE A 261 -22.49 7.59 1.04
CA PHE A 261 -23.03 8.84 1.59
C PHE A 261 -24.46 9.02 1.05
#